data_AF-A0AAN6UYI1-F1
#
_entry.id   AF-A0AAN6UYI1-F1
#
_cell.length_a   1.000
_cell.length_b   1.000
_cell.length_c   1.000
_cell.angle_alpha   90.00
_cell.angle_beta   90.00
_cell.angle_gamma   90.00
#
_symmetry.space_group_name_H-M   'P 1'
#
loop_
_entity.id
_entity.type
_entity.pdbx_description
1 polymer ?
#
loop_
_entity_poly.entity_id
_entity_poly.type
_entity_poly.pdbx_seq_one_letter_code
_entity_poly.pdbx_strand_id
1 'polypeptide(L)'
;MPMPTMSFYMKPPKDAACILSPGPEARTFPRNDIPRRPMRRFTNAEIQEIVERLRGRDGSLLDSVVRPTRWEDMYRYFDVVDLWEFGAWNLWRVLHLICDQNGGAESYEYVSEDKVHEIDDWVYRWCTHEENRMRLSMWDGVSDVLSVLSWKSLDKLGHCTAEEFVVVRGALRYWYDQGNRTSEAARNARAHVRAMSHLNDARKHMPVHSLDGKFR
;
A
#
# COMPACT_ATOMS: atom_id res chain seq x y z
N MET A 1 -3.66 1.41 5.70
CA MET A 1 -3.15 0.65 4.52
C MET A 1 -4.08 -0.55 4.34
N PRO A 2 -4.64 -0.85 3.17
CA PRO A 2 -5.60 -1.95 3.03
C PRO A 2 -4.95 -3.30 3.31
N MET A 3 -5.74 -4.31 3.69
CA MET A 3 -5.23 -5.69 3.89
C MET A 3 -4.52 -6.21 2.62
N PRO A 4 -3.39 -6.94 2.75
CA PRO A 4 -2.73 -7.53 1.59
C PRO A 4 -3.65 -8.54 0.91
N THR A 5 -3.68 -8.52 -0.42
CA THR A 5 -4.46 -9.48 -1.21
C THR A 5 -3.87 -10.89 -1.12
N MET A 6 -4.62 -11.92 -1.52
CA MET A 6 -4.08 -13.29 -1.53
C MET A 6 -2.89 -13.44 -2.50
N SER A 7 -2.85 -12.67 -3.59
CA SER A 7 -1.73 -12.68 -4.54
C SER A 7 -0.41 -12.24 -3.90
N PHE A 8 -0.45 -11.41 -2.86
CA PHE A 8 0.74 -11.02 -2.10
C PHE A 8 1.44 -12.23 -1.46
N TYR A 9 0.70 -13.24 -1.01
CA TYR A 9 1.30 -14.43 -0.41
C TYR A 9 1.66 -15.51 -1.44
N MET A 10 0.90 -15.56 -2.53
CA MET A 10 0.97 -16.65 -3.51
C MET A 10 1.89 -16.38 -4.70
N LYS A 11 2.28 -15.12 -4.93
CA LYS A 11 3.09 -14.72 -6.07
C LYS A 11 4.23 -13.79 -5.64
N PRO A 12 5.12 -14.20 -4.73
CA PRO A 12 6.28 -13.39 -4.39
C PRO A 12 7.23 -13.25 -5.59
N PRO A 13 8.00 -12.15 -5.66
CA PRO A 13 9.15 -12.03 -6.54
C PRO A 13 10.13 -13.18 -6.30
N LYS A 14 10.71 -13.74 -7.37
CA LYS A 14 11.68 -14.85 -7.28
C LYS A 14 13.04 -14.39 -6.72
N ASP A 15 13.32 -13.11 -6.83
CA ASP A 15 14.53 -12.40 -6.44
C ASP A 15 14.35 -11.60 -5.14
N ALA A 16 13.32 -11.92 -4.35
CA ALA A 16 13.10 -11.33 -3.05
C ALA A 16 14.29 -11.59 -2.11
N ALA A 17 14.85 -10.53 -1.52
CA ALA A 17 16.06 -10.62 -0.71
C ALA A 17 15.82 -11.25 0.67
N CYS A 18 14.63 -11.07 1.26
CA CYS A 18 14.20 -11.69 2.51
C CYS A 18 15.24 -11.64 3.64
N ILE A 19 15.93 -10.50 3.81
CA ILE A 19 17.16 -10.41 4.62
C ILE A 19 16.99 -10.71 6.12
N LEU A 20 15.75 -10.70 6.64
CA LEU A 20 15.44 -11.01 8.04
C LEU A 20 14.84 -12.40 8.23
N SER A 21 14.48 -13.10 7.14
CA SER A 21 13.98 -14.47 7.20
C SER A 21 15.11 -15.46 7.50
N PRO A 22 14.81 -16.54 8.23
CA PRO A 22 15.81 -17.57 8.52
C PRO A 22 16.15 -18.39 7.28
N GLY A 23 17.45 -18.51 6.98
CA GLY A 23 17.99 -19.39 5.95
C GLY A 23 18.55 -18.67 4.72
N PRO A 24 19.25 -19.39 3.83
CA PRO A 24 19.88 -18.80 2.64
C PRO A 24 18.91 -18.54 1.48
N GLU A 25 17.70 -19.13 1.51
CA GLU A 25 16.72 -19.07 0.41
C GLU A 25 15.33 -18.67 0.92
N ALA A 26 14.63 -17.87 0.12
CA ALA A 26 13.26 -17.45 0.42
C ALA A 26 12.29 -18.64 0.38
N ARG A 27 11.63 -18.93 1.50
CA ARG A 27 10.67 -20.03 1.59
C ARG A 27 9.36 -19.67 0.89
N THR A 28 8.72 -20.66 0.27
CA THR A 28 7.43 -20.52 -0.43
C THR A 28 6.45 -21.63 -0.04
N PHE A 29 5.15 -21.36 -0.12
CA PHE A 29 4.14 -22.39 0.08
C PHE A 29 4.03 -23.35 -1.11
N PRO A 30 3.80 -24.65 -0.88
CA PRO A 30 3.42 -25.58 -1.93
C PRO A 30 2.14 -25.12 -2.63
N ARG A 31 2.05 -25.32 -3.95
CA ARG A 31 0.99 -24.76 -4.82
C ARG A 31 -0.46 -25.12 -4.44
N ASN A 32 -0.66 -26.06 -3.51
CA ASN A 32 -1.98 -26.61 -3.12
C ASN A 32 -2.19 -26.73 -1.61
N ASP A 33 -1.27 -26.24 -0.78
CA ASP A 33 -1.36 -26.41 0.67
C ASP A 33 -1.18 -25.05 1.35
N ILE A 34 -2.30 -24.33 1.48
CA ILE A 34 -2.35 -23.03 2.13
C ILE A 34 -2.67 -23.29 3.61
N PRO A 35 -1.70 -23.14 4.53
CA PRO A 35 -1.95 -23.41 5.93
C PRO A 35 -3.01 -22.47 6.47
N ARG A 36 -3.81 -22.93 7.43
CA ARG A 36 -4.77 -22.05 8.11
C ARG A 36 -4.00 -20.88 8.74
N ARG A 37 -4.31 -19.66 8.30
CA ARG A 37 -3.60 -18.47 8.75
C ARG A 37 -3.88 -18.19 10.24
N PRO A 38 -2.85 -18.02 11.08
CA PRO A 38 -3.04 -17.47 12.41
C PRO A 38 -3.45 -16.00 12.25
N MET A 39 -4.73 -15.68 12.44
CA MET A 39 -5.23 -14.30 12.40
C MET A 39 -5.05 -13.60 13.75
N ARG A 40 -3.87 -13.73 14.38
CA ARG A 40 -3.58 -13.09 15.67
C ARG A 40 -2.72 -11.85 15.47
N ARG A 41 -3.14 -10.73 16.03
CA ARG A 41 -2.31 -9.53 16.11
C ARG A 41 -1.37 -9.58 17.30
N PHE A 42 -0.17 -9.05 17.11
CA PHE A 42 0.79 -8.90 18.19
C PHE A 42 0.51 -7.63 18.99
N THR A 43 0.63 -7.75 20.30
CA THR A 43 0.61 -6.62 21.25
C THR A 43 1.88 -5.77 21.07
N ASN A 44 1.87 -4.55 21.61
CA ASN A 44 3.04 -3.66 21.55
C ASN A 44 4.27 -4.31 22.21
N ALA A 45 4.07 -5.01 23.33
CA ALA A 45 5.12 -5.75 24.01
C ALA A 45 5.72 -6.85 23.12
N GLU A 46 4.88 -7.61 22.40
CA GLU A 46 5.37 -8.65 21.47
C GLU A 46 6.12 -8.06 20.28
N ILE A 47 5.67 -6.94 19.72
CA ILE A 47 6.40 -6.23 18.66
C ILE A 47 7.77 -5.78 19.20
N GLN A 48 7.81 -5.17 20.39
CA GLN A 48 9.05 -4.71 21.02
C GLN A 48 10.02 -5.88 21.27
N GLU A 49 9.54 -7.00 21.82
CA GLU A 49 10.33 -8.21 22.05
C GLU A 49 10.92 -8.76 20.74
N ILE A 50 10.13 -8.77 19.65
CA ILE A 50 10.61 -9.20 18.33
C ILE A 50 11.71 -8.26 17.82
N VAL A 51 11.53 -6.94 17.96
CA VAL A 51 12.54 -5.96 17.56
C VAL A 51 13.84 -6.16 18.35
N GLU A 52 13.75 -6.32 19.67
CA GLU A 52 14.92 -6.58 20.54
C GLU A 52 15.65 -7.86 20.14
N ARG A 53 14.90 -8.92 19.85
CA ARG A 53 15.48 -10.19 19.38
C ARG A 53 16.17 -10.04 18.02
N LEU A 54 15.56 -9.29 17.08
CA LEU A 54 16.18 -9.02 15.78
C LEU A 54 17.44 -8.16 15.93
N ARG A 55 17.43 -7.17 16.83
CA ARG A 55 18.61 -6.34 17.17
C ARG A 55 19.76 -7.16 17.75
N GLY A 56 19.45 -8.12 18.62
CA GLY A 56 20.43 -9.05 19.15
C GLY A 56 21.05 -9.96 18.09
N ARG A 57 20.30 -10.28 17.03
CA ARG A 57 20.75 -11.17 15.93
C ARG A 57 21.54 -10.43 14.86
N ASP A 58 20.95 -9.37 14.29
CA ASP A 58 21.45 -8.70 13.07
C ASP A 58 21.42 -7.16 13.21
N GLY A 59 21.89 -6.61 14.34
CA GLY A 59 21.80 -5.17 14.63
C GLY A 59 22.27 -4.24 13.51
N SER A 60 23.42 -4.52 12.89
CA SER A 60 23.98 -3.72 11.78
C SER A 60 23.12 -3.76 10.52
N LEU A 61 22.43 -4.87 10.25
CA LEU A 61 21.50 -4.99 9.14
C LEU A 61 20.26 -4.11 9.38
N LEU A 62 19.80 -4.07 10.63
CA LEU A 62 18.61 -3.30 11.02
C LEU A 62 18.83 -1.79 10.93
N ASP A 63 20.05 -1.31 11.08
CA ASP A 63 20.39 0.12 10.90
C ASP A 63 20.16 0.58 9.45
N SER A 64 20.19 -0.36 8.49
CA SER A 64 19.96 -0.09 7.07
C SER A 64 18.51 -0.28 6.62
N VAL A 65 17.60 -0.63 7.54
CA VAL A 65 16.18 -0.84 7.22
C VAL A 65 15.55 0.47 6.78
N VAL A 66 14.98 0.45 5.58
CA VAL A 66 14.19 1.54 5.01
C VAL A 66 12.72 1.28 5.31
N ARG A 67 12.03 2.31 5.81
CA ARG A 67 10.60 2.24 6.14
C ARG A 67 9.80 1.77 4.92
N PRO A 68 9.07 0.65 5.01
CA PRO A 68 8.23 0.20 3.90
C PRO A 68 7.03 1.13 3.73
N THR A 69 6.64 1.36 2.48
CA THR A 69 5.54 2.26 2.07
C THR A 69 4.39 1.52 1.39
N ARG A 70 4.66 0.30 0.92
CA ARG A 70 3.70 -0.64 0.31
C ARG A 70 4.02 -2.07 0.71
N TRP A 71 3.04 -2.96 0.60
CA TRP A 71 3.22 -4.36 0.98
C TRP A 71 4.38 -5.04 0.26
N GLU A 72 4.61 -4.74 -1.00
CA GLU A 72 5.68 -5.32 -1.80
C GLU A 72 7.08 -4.98 -1.28
N ASP A 73 7.23 -3.87 -0.55
CA ASP A 73 8.52 -3.52 0.09
C ASP A 73 8.90 -4.54 1.18
N MET A 74 7.92 -5.28 1.73
CA MET A 74 8.12 -6.29 2.76
C MET A 74 8.97 -7.47 2.27
N TYR A 75 8.94 -7.80 0.97
CA TYR A 75 9.72 -8.91 0.40
C TYR A 75 11.24 -8.68 0.49
N ARG A 76 11.67 -7.43 0.71
CA ARG A 76 13.08 -7.15 1.00
C ARG A 76 13.52 -7.78 2.32
N TYR A 77 12.60 -7.88 3.28
CA TYR A 77 12.89 -8.24 4.66
C TYR A 77 12.40 -9.63 5.01
N PHE A 78 11.23 -10.04 4.52
CA PHE A 78 10.59 -11.28 4.92
C PHE A 78 10.15 -12.10 3.71
N ASP A 79 10.30 -13.41 3.80
CA ASP A 79 9.73 -14.38 2.88
C ASP A 79 8.21 -14.51 3.10
N VAL A 80 7.54 -15.19 2.15
CA VAL A 80 6.08 -15.33 2.20
C VAL A 80 5.60 -16.21 3.34
N VAL A 81 6.45 -17.11 3.84
CA VAL A 81 6.11 -17.97 4.96
C VAL A 81 6.02 -17.13 6.24
N ASP A 82 7.02 -16.30 6.51
CA ASP A 82 6.99 -15.37 7.65
C ASP A 82 5.82 -14.39 7.55
N LEU A 83 5.60 -13.82 6.36
CA LEU A 83 4.48 -12.90 6.10
C LEU A 83 3.10 -13.54 6.34
N TRP A 84 2.99 -14.85 6.12
CA TRP A 84 1.76 -15.61 6.33
C TRP A 84 1.60 -16.03 7.79
N GLU A 85 2.64 -16.61 8.39
CA GLU A 85 2.63 -17.17 9.75
C GLU A 85 2.56 -16.09 10.82
N PHE A 86 3.43 -15.08 10.74
CA PHE A 86 3.44 -13.96 11.70
C PHE A 86 2.46 -12.86 11.31
N GLY A 87 2.03 -12.84 10.05
CA GLY A 87 1.10 -11.85 9.54
C GLY A 87 1.79 -10.56 9.07
N ALA A 88 1.58 -10.22 7.80
CA ALA A 88 2.16 -9.04 7.16
C ALA A 88 2.00 -7.73 7.97
N TRP A 89 0.85 -7.53 8.62
CA TRP A 89 0.61 -6.37 9.48
C TRP A 89 1.48 -6.32 10.73
N ASN A 90 1.70 -7.47 11.38
CA ASN A 90 2.56 -7.52 12.56
C ASN A 90 4.01 -7.23 12.15
N LEU A 91 4.48 -7.86 11.08
CA LEU A 91 5.84 -7.63 10.56
C LEU A 91 6.04 -6.20 10.03
N TRP A 92 4.99 -5.61 9.47
CA TRP A 92 5.00 -4.19 9.09
C TRP A 92 5.26 -3.28 10.29
N ARG A 93 4.56 -3.54 11.40
CA ARG A 93 4.76 -2.80 12.65
C ARG A 93 6.16 -2.99 13.21
N VAL A 94 6.71 -4.21 13.15
CA VAL A 94 8.10 -4.48 13.53
C VAL A 94 9.08 -3.60 12.74
N LEU A 95 8.97 -3.53 11.41
CA LEU A 95 9.86 -2.69 10.59
C LEU A 95 9.68 -1.20 10.85
N HIS A 96 8.45 -0.74 11.08
CA HIS A 96 8.19 0.66 11.40
C HIS A 96 8.82 1.04 12.74
N LEU A 97 8.66 0.20 13.76
CA LEU A 97 9.30 0.40 15.07
C LEU A 97 10.83 0.39 14.98
N ILE A 98 11.42 -0.50 14.18
CA ILE A 98 12.88 -0.48 13.90
C ILE A 98 13.30 0.87 13.31
N CYS A 99 12.54 1.38 12.32
CA CYS A 99 12.83 2.66 11.69
C CYS A 99 12.67 3.84 12.66
N ASP A 100 11.66 3.82 13.51
CA ASP A 100 11.45 4.82 14.56
C ASP A 100 12.66 4.85 15.51
N GLN A 101 13.09 3.68 16.00
CA GLN A 101 14.26 3.56 16.87
C GLN A 101 15.56 4.02 16.18
N ASN A 102 15.77 3.69 14.90
CA ASN A 102 16.92 4.18 14.11
C ASN A 102 16.93 5.71 14.00
N GLY A 103 15.75 6.33 13.93
CA GLY A 103 15.59 7.78 13.87
C GLY A 103 15.70 8.49 15.22
N GLY A 104 15.93 7.75 16.31
CA GLY A 104 15.95 8.28 17.67
C GLY A 104 14.57 8.65 18.21
N ALA A 105 13.48 8.19 17.59
CA ALA A 105 12.15 8.37 18.13
C ALA A 105 11.90 7.40 19.29
N GLU A 106 11.38 7.91 20.42
CA GLU A 106 10.89 7.06 21.49
C GLU A 106 9.74 6.18 20.97
N SER A 107 9.66 4.93 21.45
CA SER A 107 8.68 3.95 20.98
C SER A 107 7.26 4.49 21.09
N TYR A 108 6.62 4.74 19.95
CA TYR A 108 5.25 5.23 19.90
C TYR A 108 4.26 4.19 20.43
N GLU A 109 3.31 4.62 21.26
CA GLU A 109 2.14 3.79 21.61
C GLU A 109 1.33 3.55 20.34
N TYR A 110 1.38 2.32 19.82
CA TYR A 110 0.61 1.98 18.63
C TYR A 110 -0.89 2.06 18.92
N VAL A 111 -1.59 2.81 18.07
CA VAL A 111 -3.05 2.92 18.00
C VAL A 111 -3.68 1.53 17.90
N SER A 112 -4.71 1.27 18.70
CA SER A 112 -5.40 -0.03 18.73
C SER A 112 -6.06 -0.37 17.38
N GLU A 113 -6.30 -1.66 17.11
CA GLU A 113 -6.98 -2.09 15.88
C GLU A 113 -8.35 -1.45 15.70
N ASP A 114 -9.18 -1.47 16.74
CA ASP A 114 -10.52 -0.90 16.70
C ASP A 114 -10.46 0.59 16.36
N LYS A 115 -9.45 1.29 16.88
CA LYS A 115 -9.26 2.71 16.62
C LYS A 115 -8.72 2.99 15.22
N VAL A 116 -7.81 2.15 14.72
CA VAL A 116 -7.38 2.22 13.31
C VAL A 116 -8.56 1.99 12.36
N HIS A 117 -9.41 0.99 12.63
CA HIS A 117 -10.61 0.74 11.82
C HIS A 117 -11.62 1.88 11.90
N GLU A 118 -11.83 2.44 13.10
CA GLU A 118 -12.69 3.62 13.30
C GLU A 118 -12.19 4.80 12.46
N ILE A 119 -10.88 5.06 12.48
CA ILE A 119 -10.23 6.11 11.69
C ILE A 119 -10.35 5.81 10.19
N ASP A 120 -10.07 4.58 9.75
CA ASP A 120 -10.14 4.19 8.33
C ASP A 120 -11.58 4.31 7.79
N ASP A 121 -12.58 3.87 8.56
CA ASP A 121 -13.99 3.99 8.21
C ASP A 121 -14.46 5.45 8.22
N TRP A 122 -13.99 6.25 9.17
CA TRP A 122 -14.24 7.69 9.16
C TRP A 122 -13.65 8.36 7.91
N VAL A 123 -12.38 8.08 7.57
CA VAL A 123 -11.72 8.66 6.40
C VAL A 123 -12.41 8.19 5.11
N TYR A 124 -12.81 6.92 5.04
CA TYR A 124 -13.60 6.40 3.94
C TYR A 124 -14.89 7.19 3.76
N ARG A 125 -15.71 7.33 4.81
CA ARG A 125 -16.95 8.11 4.77
C ARG A 125 -16.70 9.58 4.45
N TRP A 126 -15.61 10.16 4.96
CA TRP A 126 -15.23 11.52 4.61
C TRP A 126 -14.96 11.63 3.09
N CYS A 127 -14.28 10.64 2.51
CA CYS A 127 -14.01 10.54 1.07
C CYS A 127 -15.24 10.10 0.23
N THR A 128 -16.37 9.68 0.80
CA THR A 128 -17.58 9.43 0.00
C THR A 128 -18.34 10.71 -0.34
N HIS A 129 -18.05 11.83 0.34
CA HIS A 129 -18.55 13.15 -0.03
C HIS A 129 -17.75 13.76 -1.19
N GLU A 130 -18.45 14.21 -2.24
CA GLU A 130 -17.83 14.74 -3.46
C GLU A 130 -16.93 15.95 -3.21
N GLU A 131 -17.39 16.91 -2.41
CA GLU A 131 -16.62 18.11 -2.06
C GLU A 131 -15.30 17.77 -1.36
N ASN A 132 -15.32 16.78 -0.47
CA ASN A 132 -14.14 16.32 0.26
C ASN A 132 -13.15 15.60 -0.66
N ARG A 133 -13.64 14.76 -1.59
CA ARG A 133 -12.79 14.16 -2.62
C ARG A 133 -12.14 15.21 -3.49
N MET A 134 -12.89 16.24 -3.90
CA MET A 134 -12.33 17.35 -4.66
C MET A 134 -11.23 18.05 -3.88
N ARG A 135 -11.45 18.39 -2.61
CA ARG A 135 -10.41 18.97 -1.75
C ARG A 135 -9.17 18.09 -1.67
N LEU A 136 -9.34 16.80 -1.40
CA LEU A 136 -8.24 15.86 -1.31
C LEU A 136 -7.48 15.78 -2.65
N SER A 137 -8.18 15.74 -3.79
CA SER A 137 -7.56 15.72 -5.11
C SER A 137 -6.76 16.98 -5.46
N MET A 138 -7.06 18.11 -4.83
CA MET A 138 -6.35 19.39 -5.00
C MET A 138 -5.17 19.53 -4.05
N TRP A 139 -4.93 18.56 -3.15
CA TRP A 139 -3.77 18.56 -2.27
C TRP A 139 -2.47 18.53 -3.08
N ASP A 140 -1.51 19.37 -2.67
CA ASP A 140 -0.26 19.63 -3.37
C ASP A 140 0.78 18.50 -3.26
N GLY A 141 0.51 17.51 -2.40
CA GLY A 141 1.42 16.38 -2.14
C GLY A 141 2.63 16.75 -1.27
N VAL A 142 2.77 18.00 -0.85
CA VAL A 142 3.94 18.53 -0.13
C VAL A 142 3.56 18.97 1.28
N SER A 143 2.48 19.73 1.41
CA SER A 143 1.93 20.17 2.69
C SER A 143 1.42 18.99 3.53
N ASP A 144 1.23 19.19 4.85
CA ASP A 144 0.59 18.14 5.67
C ASP A 144 -0.80 17.83 5.09
N VAL A 145 -1.05 16.55 4.77
CA VAL A 145 -2.32 16.10 4.21
C VAL A 145 -3.49 16.39 5.13
N LEU A 146 -3.27 16.56 6.44
CA LEU A 146 -4.33 16.98 7.36
C LEU A 146 -4.88 18.38 7.05
N SER A 147 -4.13 19.23 6.33
CA SER A 147 -4.59 20.56 5.93
C SER A 147 -5.84 20.53 5.01
N VAL A 148 -6.11 19.39 4.36
CA VAL A 148 -7.32 19.21 3.54
C VAL A 148 -8.60 19.12 4.39
N LEU A 149 -8.45 18.82 5.69
CA LEU A 149 -9.56 18.70 6.63
C LEU A 149 -10.00 20.10 7.07
N SER A 150 -11.27 20.40 6.86
CA SER A 150 -11.88 21.59 7.45
C SER A 150 -11.92 21.50 8.97
N TRP A 151 -12.03 22.64 9.66
CA TRP A 151 -12.24 22.66 11.11
C TRP A 151 -13.43 21.80 11.55
N LYS A 152 -14.52 21.77 10.75
CA LYS A 152 -15.70 20.92 11.01
C LYS A 152 -15.37 19.43 10.89
N SER A 153 -14.45 19.07 9.99
CA SER A 153 -14.00 17.70 9.83
C SER A 153 -13.13 17.28 11.02
N LEU A 154 -12.25 18.16 11.49
CA LEU A 154 -11.44 17.91 12.69
C LEU A 154 -12.31 17.78 13.94
N ASP A 155 -13.32 18.63 14.11
CA ASP A 155 -14.28 18.55 15.22
C ASP A 155 -15.03 17.20 15.24
N LYS A 156 -15.47 16.71 14.07
CA LYS A 156 -16.14 15.41 13.93
C LYS A 156 -15.21 14.20 14.07
N LEU A 157 -13.93 14.36 13.77
CA LEU A 157 -12.93 13.33 14.00
C LEU A 157 -12.66 13.15 15.50
N GLY A 158 -12.91 14.21 16.29
CA GLY A 158 -12.77 14.21 17.73
C GLY A 158 -11.33 14.47 18.19
N HIS A 159 -11.09 14.29 19.49
CA HIS A 159 -9.76 14.38 20.07
C HIS A 159 -8.93 13.16 19.69
N CYS A 160 -8.16 13.29 18.61
CA CYS A 160 -7.17 12.29 18.24
C CYS A 160 -5.84 12.51 18.97
N THR A 161 -5.18 11.41 19.36
CA THR A 161 -3.78 11.46 19.80
C THR A 161 -2.84 11.76 18.62
N ALA A 162 -1.58 12.08 18.90
CA ALA A 162 -0.59 12.33 17.84
C ALA A 162 -0.41 11.09 16.93
N GLU A 163 -0.49 9.90 17.51
CA GLU A 163 -0.35 8.59 16.87
C GLU A 163 -1.58 8.28 16.02
N GLU A 164 -2.78 8.59 16.51
CA GLU A 164 -4.01 8.49 15.73
C GLU A 164 -3.97 9.41 14.51
N PHE A 165 -3.43 10.63 14.65
CA PHE A 165 -3.22 11.51 13.50
C PHE A 165 -2.21 10.95 12.48
N VAL A 166 -1.27 10.08 12.86
CA VAL A 166 -0.42 9.37 11.88
C VAL A 166 -1.26 8.41 11.04
N VAL A 167 -2.20 7.70 11.67
CA VAL A 167 -3.14 6.80 10.95
C VAL A 167 -4.03 7.59 10.00
N VAL A 168 -4.58 8.73 10.46
CA VAL A 168 -5.42 9.62 9.63
C VAL A 168 -4.65 10.10 8.39
N ARG A 169 -3.39 10.52 8.56
CA ARG A 169 -2.52 10.92 7.43
C ARG A 169 -2.33 9.79 6.43
N GLY A 170 -2.03 8.59 6.93
CA GLY A 170 -1.83 7.41 6.08
C GLY A 170 -3.09 7.06 5.28
N ALA A 171 -4.25 7.11 5.92
CA ALA A 171 -5.53 6.84 5.27
C ALA A 171 -5.87 7.89 4.19
N LEU A 172 -5.70 9.18 4.48
CA LEU A 172 -5.96 10.25 3.50
C LEU A 172 -5.03 10.15 2.28
N ARG A 173 -3.74 9.88 2.49
CA ARG A 173 -2.77 9.68 1.39
C ARG A 173 -3.16 8.50 0.52
N TYR A 174 -3.59 7.40 1.11
CA TYR A 174 -4.08 6.24 0.36
C TYR A 174 -5.23 6.61 -0.59
N TRP A 175 -6.21 7.37 -0.10
CA TRP A 175 -7.35 7.80 -0.92
C TRP A 175 -6.98 8.81 -2.01
N TYR A 176 -6.02 9.70 -1.73
CA TYR A 176 -5.44 10.59 -2.73
C TYR A 176 -4.80 9.80 -3.88
N ASP A 177 -3.93 8.85 -3.56
CA ASP A 177 -3.23 8.03 -4.56
C ASP A 177 -4.21 7.19 -5.39
N GLN A 178 -5.24 6.63 -4.77
CA GLN A 178 -6.27 5.89 -5.49
C GLN A 178 -7.08 6.76 -6.45
N GLY A 179 -7.44 7.99 -6.03
CA GLY A 179 -8.12 8.95 -6.89
C GLY A 179 -7.28 9.30 -8.12
N ASN A 180 -5.98 9.50 -7.93
CA ASN A 180 -5.05 9.83 -9.01
C ASN A 180 -4.86 8.67 -9.99
N ARG A 181 -4.66 7.44 -9.50
CA ARG A 181 -4.56 6.24 -10.35
C ARG A 181 -5.79 6.02 -11.20
N THR A 182 -6.98 6.20 -10.62
CA THR A 182 -8.26 6.05 -11.33
C THR A 182 -8.41 7.12 -12.40
N SER A 183 -8.03 8.36 -12.10
CA SER A 183 -8.08 9.48 -13.03
C SER A 183 -7.11 9.31 -14.21
N GLU A 184 -5.91 8.83 -13.93
CA GLU A 184 -4.91 8.54 -14.96
C GLU A 184 -5.34 7.38 -15.87
N ALA A 185 -5.86 6.29 -15.29
CA ALA A 185 -6.43 5.18 -16.05
C ALA A 185 -7.60 5.62 -16.95
N ALA A 186 -8.51 6.45 -16.43
CA ALA A 186 -9.63 6.99 -17.19
C ALA A 186 -9.17 7.92 -18.34
N ARG A 187 -8.15 8.77 -18.09
CA ARG A 187 -7.55 9.63 -19.12
C ARG A 187 -6.90 8.80 -20.23
N ASN A 188 -6.16 7.76 -19.86
CA ASN A 188 -5.49 6.87 -20.81
C ASN A 188 -6.51 6.08 -21.65
N ALA A 189 -7.59 5.59 -21.04
CA ALA A 189 -8.68 4.92 -21.77
C ALA A 189 -9.36 5.85 -22.79
N ARG A 190 -9.65 7.10 -22.42
CA ARG A 190 -10.24 8.09 -23.33
C ARG A 190 -9.31 8.45 -24.49
N ALA A 191 -8.02 8.59 -24.23
CA ALA A 191 -7.01 8.83 -25.27
C ALA A 191 -6.93 7.65 -26.24
N HIS A 192 -6.99 6.41 -25.74
CA HIS A 192 -6.99 5.21 -26.56
C HIS A 192 -8.24 5.12 -27.46
N VAL A 193 -9.44 5.37 -26.92
CA VAL A 193 -10.69 5.40 -27.70
C VAL A 193 -10.64 6.47 -28.79
N ARG A 194 -10.15 7.68 -28.49
CA ARG A 194 -10.00 8.76 -29.48
C ARG A 194 -9.03 8.36 -30.59
N ALA A 195 -7.88 7.77 -30.26
CA ALA A 195 -6.91 7.29 -31.24
C ALA A 195 -7.50 6.20 -32.16
N MET A 196 -8.25 5.25 -31.59
CA MET A 196 -8.94 4.20 -32.34
C MET A 196 -10.02 4.77 -33.27
N SER A 197 -10.72 5.83 -32.86
CA SER A 197 -11.71 6.50 -33.71
C SER A 197 -11.05 7.19 -34.91
N HIS A 198 -9.92 7.88 -34.72
CA HIS A 198 -9.16 8.50 -35.81
C HIS A 198 -8.62 7.46 -36.82
N LEU A 199 -8.18 6.28 -36.35
CA LEU A 199 -7.76 5.19 -37.21
C LEU A 199 -8.92 4.62 -38.05
N ASN A 200 -10.10 4.48 -37.45
CA ASN A 200 -11.30 4.03 -38.16
C ASN A 200 -11.78 5.03 -39.21
N ASP A 201 -11.71 6.33 -38.93
CA ASP A 201 -12.09 7.37 -39.90
C ASP A 201 -11.08 7.46 -41.06
N ALA A 202 -9.78 7.31 -40.79
CA ALA A 202 -8.76 7.24 -41.84
C ALA A 202 -8.97 6.02 -42.77
N ARG A 203 -9.41 4.89 -42.22
CA ARG A 203 -9.69 3.66 -42.99
C ARG A 203 -10.94 3.77 -43.86
N LYS A 204 -11.93 4.58 -43.47
CA LYS A 204 -13.14 4.85 -44.27
C LYS A 204 -12.91 5.77 -45.47
N HIS A 205 -11.82 6.54 -45.47
CA HIS A 205 -11.49 7.50 -46.54
C HIS A 205 -10.35 7.01 -47.45
N MET A 206 -9.93 5.74 -47.34
CA MET A 206 -9.01 5.17 -48.33
C MET A 206 -9.78 4.87 -49.64
N PRO A 207 -9.32 5.38 -50.79
CA PRO A 207 -9.92 5.05 -52.07
C PRO A 207 -9.79 3.54 -52.35
N VAL A 208 -10.92 2.90 -52.65
CA VAL A 208 -10.96 1.50 -53.07
C VAL A 208 -10.33 1.42 -54.46
N HIS A 209 -9.04 1.08 -54.51
CA HIS A 209 -8.46 0.63 -55.78
C HIS A 209 -9.04 -0.75 -56.11
N SER A 210 -9.99 -0.78 -57.03
CA SER A 210 -10.46 -2.00 -57.69
C SER A 210 -9.26 -2.64 -58.40
N LEU A 211 -8.80 -3.78 -57.89
CA LEU A 211 -7.85 -4.64 -58.60
C LEU A 211 -8.65 -5.54 -59.56
N ASP A 212 -9.14 -4.95 -60.65
CA ASP A 212 -9.47 -5.71 -61.85
C ASP A 212 -8.16 -6.05 -62.58
N GLY A 213 -7.56 -7.17 -62.17
CA GLY A 213 -6.33 -7.69 -62.75
C GLY A 213 -6.53 -9.10 -63.27
N LYS A 214 -6.97 -9.22 -64.53
CA LYS A 214 -6.99 -10.48 -65.29
C LYS A 214 -5.60 -11.11 -65.28
N PHE A 215 -5.48 -12.32 -64.73
CA PHE A 215 -4.36 -13.19 -65.04
C PHE A 215 -4.76 -14.10 -66.21
N ARG A 216 -4.05 -13.95 -67.33
CA ARG A 216 -3.99 -14.93 -68.42
C ARG A 216 -3.10 -16.09 -68.02
#